data_AF-A0A2E8BA40-F1
#
_entry.id   AF-A0A2E8BA40-F1
#
_cell.length_a   1.000
_cell.length_b   1.000
_cell.length_c   1.000
_cell.angle_alpha   90.00
_cell.angle_beta   90.00
_cell.angle_gamma   90.00
#
_symmetry.space_group_name_H-M   'P 1'
#
loop_
_entity.id
_entity.type
_entity.pdbx_description
1 polymer ?
#
loop_
_entity_poly.entity_id
_entity_poly.type
_entity_poly.pdbx_seq_one_letter_code
_entity_poly.pdbx_strand_id
1 'polypeptide(L)'
;MDDDLVRAYALEAQKAMEQEAKRRIEESTDAEEEAILLETSIKDVVDTERLVPALLSRLGAVRAALDGHGGGISVSQWSRIEDAFEFVLDLTGACLS
;
A
#
# COMPACT_ATOMS: atom_id res chain seq x y z
N MET A 1 37.43 14.79 30.96
CA MET A 1 37.47 13.44 30.37
C MET A 1 36.11 12.74 30.52
N ASP A 2 35.01 13.51 30.62
CA ASP A 2 33.64 12.98 30.79
C ASP A 2 32.70 13.40 29.64
N ASP A 3 33.06 14.42 28.86
CA ASP A 3 32.25 14.96 27.76
C ASP A 3 32.22 14.06 26.51
N ASP A 4 33.25 13.25 26.27
CA ASP A 4 33.31 12.34 25.11
C ASP A 4 32.45 11.08 25.30
N LEU A 5 32.30 10.59 26.53
CA LEU A 5 31.45 9.43 26.84
C LEU A 5 29.96 9.78 26.73
N VAL A 6 29.56 10.98 27.17
CA VAL A 6 28.18 11.47 27.04
C VAL A 6 27.83 11.70 25.57
N ARG A 7 28.76 12.22 24.77
CA ARG A 7 28.57 12.38 23.32
C ARG A 7 28.46 11.05 22.58
N ALA A 8 29.28 10.06 22.92
CA ALA A 8 29.20 8.73 22.31
C ALA A 8 27.85 8.05 22.60
N TYR A 9 27.36 8.15 23.84
CA TYR A 9 26.06 7.61 24.23
C TYR A 9 24.89 8.33 23.52
N ALA A 10 24.96 9.65 23.37
CA ALA A 10 23.96 10.41 22.63
C ALA A 10 23.89 10.04 21.15
N LEU A 11 25.05 9.81 20.50
CA LEU A 11 25.14 9.37 19.11
C LEU A 11 24.58 7.96 18.91
N GLU A 12 24.79 7.06 19.86
CA GLU A 12 24.27 5.70 19.82
C GLU A 12 22.74 5.67 20.04
N ALA A 13 22.24 6.48 20.97
CA ALA A 13 20.80 6.66 21.18
C ALA A 13 20.11 7.28 19.95
N GLN A 14 20.74 8.27 19.31
CA GLN A 14 20.20 8.92 18.11
C GLN A 14 20.19 7.95 16.92
N LYS A 15 21.22 7.11 16.76
CA LYS A 15 21.25 6.03 15.75
C LYS A 15 20.17 4.97 15.97
N ALA A 16 19.92 4.57 17.22
CA ALA A 16 18.87 3.60 17.54
C ALA A 16 17.47 4.17 17.25
N MET A 17 17.24 5.44 17.59
CA MET A 17 16.00 6.15 17.28
C MET A 17 15.79 6.36 15.79
N GLU A 18 16.84 6.70 15.03
CA GLU A 18 16.79 6.85 13.57
C GLU A 18 16.54 5.51 12.86
N GLN A 19 17.11 4.40 13.34
CA GLN A 19 16.84 3.08 12.79
C GLN A 19 15.39 2.65 13.02
N GLU A 20 14.84 2.90 14.22
CA GLU A 20 13.44 2.56 14.50
C GLU A 20 12.46 3.51 13.80
N ALA A 21 12.80 4.79 13.66
CA ALA A 21 12.01 5.74 12.87
C ALA A 21 12.02 5.39 11.37
N LYS A 22 13.16 4.95 10.82
CA LYS A 22 13.28 4.50 9.44
C LYS A 22 12.49 3.20 9.19
N ARG A 23 12.58 2.25 10.14
CA ARG A 23 11.81 1.00 10.11
C ARG A 23 10.30 1.27 10.17
N ARG A 24 9.84 2.25 10.95
CA ARG A 24 8.42 2.67 10.99
C ARG A 24 7.92 3.40 9.73
N ILE A 25 8.80 4.08 9.00
CA ILE A 25 8.42 4.75 7.75
C ILE A 25 8.32 3.72 6.60
N GLU A 26 9.20 2.72 6.58
CA GLU A 26 9.07 1.54 5.70
C GLU A 26 7.77 0.76 5.98
N GLU A 27 7.30 0.70 7.23
CA GLU A 27 6.04 0.04 7.63
C GLU A 27 4.74 0.79 7.24
N SER A 28 4.78 2.05 6.77
CA SER A 28 3.54 2.86 6.63
C SER A 28 2.95 2.91 5.21
N THR A 29 3.70 2.59 4.16
CA THR A 29 3.19 2.38 2.79
C THR A 29 4.27 1.63 2.04
N ASP A 30 4.09 0.32 1.97
CA ASP A 30 5.15 -0.58 1.54
C ASP A 30 5.23 -0.58 0.00
N ALA A 31 6.25 0.13 -0.51
CA ALA A 31 6.54 0.17 -1.94
C ALA A 31 6.92 -1.23 -2.48
N GLU A 32 7.42 -2.13 -1.62
CA GLU A 32 7.61 -3.53 -1.97
C GLU A 32 6.26 -4.24 -2.08
N GLU A 33 5.30 -4.03 -1.17
CA GLU A 33 3.94 -4.57 -1.32
C GLU A 33 3.26 -4.05 -2.59
N GLU A 34 3.45 -2.79 -2.96
CA GLU A 34 2.91 -2.26 -4.23
C GLU A 34 3.57 -2.94 -5.45
N ALA A 35 4.88 -3.16 -5.40
CA ALA A 35 5.61 -3.91 -6.44
C ALA A 35 5.15 -5.38 -6.50
N ILE A 36 4.98 -6.04 -5.35
CA ILE A 36 4.46 -7.41 -5.24
C ILE A 36 3.05 -7.48 -5.81
N LEU A 37 2.17 -6.54 -5.47
CA LEU A 37 0.80 -6.49 -5.99
C LEU A 37 0.77 -6.28 -7.51
N LEU A 38 1.71 -5.50 -8.05
CA LEU A 38 1.87 -5.29 -9.50
C LEU A 38 2.41 -6.53 -10.22
N GLU A 39 3.38 -7.23 -9.63
CA GLU A 39 3.95 -8.49 -10.17
C GLU A 39 3.00 -9.69 -10.01
N THR A 40 2.16 -9.69 -8.98
CA THR A 40 1.24 -10.80 -8.71
C THR A 40 0.16 -10.86 -9.77
N SER A 41 -0.01 -12.03 -10.39
CA SER A 41 -1.06 -12.26 -11.39
C SER A 41 -2.45 -12.13 -10.77
N ILE A 42 -3.36 -11.45 -11.47
CA ILE A 42 -4.76 -11.32 -11.05
C ILE A 42 -5.42 -12.68 -10.84
N LYS A 43 -5.01 -13.71 -11.60
CA LYS A 43 -5.50 -15.09 -11.45
C LYS A 43 -5.28 -15.66 -10.04
N ASP A 44 -4.20 -15.25 -9.38
CA ASP A 44 -3.80 -15.80 -8.08
C ASP A 44 -4.41 -15.03 -6.91
N VAL A 45 -4.96 -13.83 -7.15
CA VAL A 45 -5.53 -12.95 -6.12
C VAL A 45 -7.03 -12.72 -6.27
N VAL A 46 -7.66 -13.17 -7.35
CA VAL A 46 -9.08 -12.87 -7.67
C VAL A 46 -10.07 -13.35 -6.60
N ASP A 47 -9.79 -14.46 -5.92
CA ASP A 47 -10.63 -15.01 -4.85
C ASP A 47 -10.16 -14.61 -3.44
N THR A 48 -9.29 -13.59 -3.34
CA THR A 48 -8.67 -13.17 -2.08
C THR A 48 -8.96 -11.70 -1.78
N GLU A 49 -8.78 -11.31 -0.53
CA GLU A 49 -8.86 -9.92 -0.10
C GLU A 49 -7.79 -9.02 -0.75
N ARG A 50 -6.77 -9.61 -1.39
CA ARG A 50 -5.74 -8.88 -2.13
C ARG A 50 -6.20 -8.40 -3.52
N LEU A 51 -7.39 -8.77 -3.99
CA LEU A 51 -7.89 -8.34 -5.31
C LEU A 51 -8.02 -6.81 -5.42
N VAL A 52 -8.70 -6.17 -4.46
CA VAL A 52 -8.91 -4.71 -4.44
C VAL A 52 -7.59 -3.94 -4.48
N PRO A 53 -6.60 -4.19 -3.57
CA PRO A 53 -5.33 -3.49 -3.63
C PRO A 53 -4.52 -3.82 -4.90
N ALA A 54 -4.62 -5.03 -5.46
CA ALA A 54 -3.99 -5.39 -6.73
C ALA A 54 -4.59 -4.65 -7.93
N LEU A 55 -5.91 -4.40 -7.93
CA LEU A 55 -6.54 -3.58 -8.96
C LEU A 55 -6.18 -2.11 -8.79
N LEU A 56 -6.22 -1.60 -7.56
CA LEU A 56 -5.86 -0.21 -7.25
C LEU A 56 -4.42 0.13 -7.62
N SER A 57 -3.45 -0.78 -7.41
CA SER A 57 -2.06 -0.55 -7.83
C SER A 57 -1.91 -0.40 -9.35
N ARG A 58 -2.79 -1.02 -10.13
CA ARG A 58 -2.81 -0.96 -11.62
C ARG A 58 -3.59 0.23 -12.18
N LEU A 59 -4.48 0.82 -11.39
CA LEU A 59 -5.37 1.91 -11.80
C LEU A 59 -4.70 3.31 -11.80
N GLY A 60 -3.51 3.45 -11.21
CA GLY A 60 -2.64 4.63 -11.33
C GLY A 60 -3.36 5.97 -11.10
N ALA A 61 -3.58 6.74 -12.17
CA ALA A 61 -4.24 8.04 -12.11
C ALA A 61 -5.69 7.98 -11.56
N VAL A 62 -6.40 6.88 -11.77
CA VAL A 62 -7.76 6.68 -11.24
C VAL A 62 -7.72 6.52 -9.72
N ARG A 63 -6.73 5.79 -9.18
CA ARG A 63 -6.51 5.70 -7.73
C ARG A 63 -6.25 7.07 -7.12
N ALA A 64 -5.39 7.89 -7.74
CA ALA A 64 -5.13 9.25 -7.27
C ALA A 64 -6.39 10.13 -7.23
N ALA A 65 -7.31 9.97 -8.18
CA ALA A 65 -8.58 10.67 -8.19
C ALA A 65 -9.55 10.20 -7.08
N LEU A 66 -9.54 8.90 -6.77
CA LEU A 66 -10.35 8.28 -5.71
C LEU A 66 -9.83 8.62 -4.31
N ASP A 67 -8.52 8.47 -4.08
CA ASP A 67 -7.85 8.79 -2.82
C ASP A 67 -8.05 10.27 -2.43
N GLY A 68 -8.07 11.18 -3.41
CA GLY A 68 -8.30 12.61 -3.20
C GLY A 68 -9.67 12.98 -2.60
N HIS A 69 -10.65 12.07 -2.64
CA HIS A 69 -11.98 12.23 -2.04
C HIS A 69 -12.23 11.30 -0.83
N GLY A 70 -11.20 10.57 -0.37
CA GLY A 70 -11.37 9.52 0.64
C GLY A 70 -12.23 8.36 0.13
N GLY A 71 -12.19 8.11 -1.18
CA GLY A 71 -12.87 7.00 -1.84
C GLY A 71 -11.93 5.87 -2.22
N GLY A 72 -12.51 4.72 -2.55
CA GLY A 72 -11.85 3.53 -3.07
C GLY A 72 -12.77 2.80 -4.05
N ILE A 73 -12.50 1.51 -4.23
CA ILE A 73 -13.32 0.63 -5.05
C ILE A 73 -13.71 -0.61 -4.25
N SER A 74 -14.86 -1.18 -4.60
CA SER A 74 -15.27 -2.52 -4.20
C SER A 74 -15.54 -3.34 -5.45
N VAL A 75 -15.20 -4.63 -5.44
CA VAL A 75 -15.51 -5.54 -6.54
C VAL A 75 -16.87 -6.18 -6.24
N SER A 76 -17.89 -5.84 -7.00
CA SER A 76 -19.26 -6.36 -6.82
C SER A 76 -19.42 -7.71 -7.51
N GLN A 77 -18.81 -7.84 -8.68
CA GLN A 77 -18.81 -9.07 -9.45
C GLN A 77 -17.55 -9.13 -10.32
N TRP A 78 -17.10 -10.34 -10.60
CA TRP A 78 -16.10 -10.58 -11.62
C TRP A 78 -16.48 -11.79 -12.45
N SER A 79 -16.00 -11.83 -13.70
CA SER A 79 -16.10 -13.01 -14.54
C SER A 79 -14.80 -13.21 -15.31
N ARG A 80 -14.47 -14.46 -15.62
CA ARG A 80 -13.32 -14.80 -16.45
C ARG A 80 -13.83 -15.16 -17.84
N ILE A 81 -13.34 -14.44 -18.85
CA ILE A 81 -13.67 -14.66 -20.25
C ILE A 81 -12.37 -15.06 -20.95
N GLU A 82 -12.20 -16.36 -21.17
CA GLU A 82 -10.99 -16.94 -21.76
C GLU A 82 -9.72 -16.55 -20.98
N ASP A 83 -8.91 -15.64 -21.56
CA ASP A 83 -7.67 -15.11 -21.02
C ASP A 83 -7.81 -13.71 -20.38
N ALA A 84 -9.03 -13.17 -20.33
CA ALA A 84 -9.34 -11.87 -19.74
C ALA A 84 -10.19 -12.00 -18.46
N PHE A 85 -10.16 -10.95 -17.65
CA PHE A 85 -11.08 -10.75 -16.54
C PHE A 85 -11.94 -9.53 -16.78
N GLU A 86 -13.23 -9.69 -16.51
CA GLU A 86 -14.20 -8.60 -16.46
C GLU A 86 -14.56 -8.35 -15.01
N PHE A 87 -14.50 -7.08 -14.58
CA PHE A 87 -14.81 -6.67 -13.22
C PHE A 87 -15.93 -5.63 -13.24
N VAL A 88 -16.94 -5.85 -12.40
CA VAL A 88 -17.93 -4.84 -12.02
C VAL A 88 -17.42 -4.22 -10.73
N LEU A 89 -17.04 -2.94 -10.81
CA LEU A 89 -16.48 -2.17 -9.71
C LEU A 89 -17.48 -1.15 -9.22
N ASP A 90 -17.79 -1.18 -7.92
CA ASP A 90 -18.49 -0.11 -7.24
C ASP A 90 -17.48 0.89 -6.68
N LEU A 91 -17.76 2.18 -6.84
CA LEU A 91 -16.96 3.23 -6.24
C LEU A 91 -17.42 3.42 -4.80
N THR A 92 -16.52 3.16 -3.85
CA THR A 92 -16.77 3.44 -2.44
C THR A 92 -16.20 4.83 -2.14
N GLY A 93 -16.88 5.67 -1.36
CA GLY A 93 -16.33 6.97 -1.02
C GLY A 93 -17.27 7.86 -0.24
N ALA A 94 -16.70 8.94 0.32
CA ALA A 94 -17.41 9.88 1.18
C ALA A 94 -18.59 10.62 0.49
N CYS A 95 -18.71 10.53 -0.83
CA CYS A 95 -19.80 11.15 -1.60
C CYS A 95 -21.08 10.31 -1.71
N LEU A 96 -21.17 9.15 -1.06
CA LEU A 96 -22.42 8.39 -0.91
C LEU A 96 -23.28 8.86 0.28
N SER A 97 -22.94 9.99 0.91
CA SER A 97 -23.72 10.56 2.02
C SER A 97 -24.87 11.45 1.57
#